data_AF-A0A2G5TK95-F1
#
_entry.id   AF-A0A2G5TK95-F1
#
_cell.length_a   1.000
_cell.length_b   1.000
_cell.length_c   1.000
_cell.angle_alpha   90.00
_cell.angle_beta   90.00
_cell.angle_gamma   90.00
#
_symmetry.space_group_name_H-M   'P 1'
#
loop_
_entity.id
_entity.type
_entity.pdbx_description
1 polymer ?
#
loop_
_entity_poly.entity_id
_entity_poly.type
_entity_poly.pdbx_seq_one_letter_code
_entity_poly.pdbx_strand_id
1 'polypeptide(L)'
;MYTIDLCRQPYKYSRDFDDVFTYEACLRAILGARTEFDRIKILKKGTGWARDSWITDGVWSKEIGDFMLHSWKTSQIQTIPNRKIKPVKTSMYEWFNPLVGAIHLDKCHSKNMSWNYDERLLGDSEEMMTSLTELRNRVTKQQFRFFYRMKSFV
;
A
#
# COMPACT_ATOMS: atom_id res chain seq x y z
N MET A 1 17.59 -26.88 -13.05
CA MET A 1 17.43 -25.68 -12.22
C MET A 1 15.94 -25.40 -12.11
N TYR A 2 15.36 -25.37 -10.90
CA TYR A 2 13.93 -25.11 -10.76
C TYR A 2 13.64 -23.65 -11.09
N THR A 3 12.43 -23.35 -11.60
CA THR A 3 12.02 -21.97 -11.95
C THR A 3 12.19 -20.99 -10.77
N ILE A 4 12.04 -21.48 -9.53
CA ILE A 4 12.24 -20.67 -8.33
C ILE A 4 13.70 -20.29 -8.08
N ASP A 5 14.66 -21.12 -8.47
CA ASP A 5 16.09 -20.84 -8.30
C ASP A 5 16.57 -19.72 -9.23
N LEU A 6 15.91 -19.57 -10.39
CA LEU A 6 16.13 -18.44 -11.28
C LEU A 6 15.67 -17.13 -10.63
N CYS A 7 14.46 -17.11 -10.05
CA CYS A 7 13.96 -15.91 -9.38
C CYS A 7 14.85 -15.49 -8.20
N ARG A 8 15.51 -16.43 -7.51
CA ARG A 8 16.41 -16.12 -6.39
C ARG A 8 17.66 -15.33 -6.79
N GLN A 9 18.05 -15.32 -8.08
CA GLN A 9 19.27 -14.61 -8.53
C GLN A 9 19.23 -13.10 -8.23
N PRO A 10 18.18 -12.34 -8.62
CA PRO A 10 18.08 -10.92 -8.27
C PRO A 10 18.18 -10.65 -6.77
N TYR A 11 17.54 -11.48 -5.94
CA TYR A 11 17.61 -11.32 -4.48
C TYR A 11 19.01 -11.61 -3.93
N LYS A 12 19.65 -12.68 -4.40
CA LYS A 12 20.99 -13.10 -3.95
C LYS A 12 22.05 -12.02 -4.17
N TYR A 13 21.95 -11.27 -5.28
CA TYR A 13 22.91 -10.24 -5.65
C TYR A 13 22.32 -8.82 -5.57
N SER A 14 21.24 -8.65 -4.80
CA SER A 14 20.48 -7.41 -4.69
C SER A 14 21.34 -6.25 -4.21
N ARG A 15 21.27 -5.11 -4.90
CA ARG A 15 21.97 -3.86 -4.54
C ARG A 15 21.03 -2.71 -4.24
N ASP A 16 19.82 -2.79 -4.77
CA ASP A 16 18.80 -1.75 -4.64
C ASP A 16 17.39 -2.37 -4.56
N PHE A 17 16.39 -1.50 -4.45
CA PHE A 17 14.99 -1.92 -4.42
C PHE A 17 14.50 -2.47 -5.75
N ASP A 18 15.08 -2.05 -6.89
CA ASP A 18 14.67 -2.58 -8.19
C ASP A 18 15.01 -4.07 -8.29
N ASP A 19 16.13 -4.53 -7.71
CA ASP A 19 16.51 -5.95 -7.64
C ASP A 19 15.51 -6.76 -6.81
N VAL A 20 15.11 -6.23 -5.66
CA VAL A 20 14.06 -6.83 -4.81
C VAL A 20 12.74 -6.93 -5.57
N PHE A 21 12.31 -5.85 -6.24
CA PHE A 21 11.08 -5.87 -7.03
C PHE A 21 11.17 -6.78 -8.26
N THR A 22 12.36 -6.97 -8.82
CA THR A 22 12.63 -7.94 -9.90
C THR A 22 12.42 -9.37 -9.40
N TYR A 23 12.96 -9.71 -8.23
CA TYR A 23 12.70 -10.97 -7.54
C TYR A 23 11.21 -11.20 -7.28
N GLU A 24 10.53 -10.22 -6.69
CA GLU A 24 9.09 -10.30 -6.40
C GLU A 24 8.26 -10.50 -7.67
N ALA A 25 8.56 -9.75 -8.74
CA ALA A 25 7.85 -9.88 -10.02
C ALA A 25 8.03 -11.27 -10.65
N CYS A 26 9.23 -11.86 -10.53
CA CYS A 26 9.49 -13.23 -10.97
C CYS A 26 8.67 -14.25 -10.19
N LEU A 27 8.62 -14.15 -8.86
CA LEU A 27 7.77 -15.02 -8.04
C LEU A 27 6.29 -14.84 -8.38
N ARG A 28 5.83 -13.61 -8.59
CA ARG A 28 4.45 -13.33 -9.02
C ARG A 28 4.11 -13.97 -10.35
N ALA A 29 5.06 -14.01 -11.30
CA ALA A 29 4.86 -14.69 -12.57
C ALA A 29 4.74 -16.22 -12.40
N ILE A 30 5.50 -16.84 -11.48
CA ILE A 30 5.36 -18.26 -11.15
C ILE A 30 3.99 -18.54 -10.52
N LEU A 31 3.55 -17.70 -9.59
CA LEU A 31 2.23 -17.82 -8.95
C LEU A 31 1.08 -17.59 -9.96
N GLY A 32 1.36 -16.84 -11.04
CA GLY A 32 0.41 -16.51 -12.09
C GLY A 32 -0.71 -15.59 -11.63
N ALA A 33 -1.86 -15.67 -12.30
CA ALA A 33 -3.04 -14.88 -11.95
C ALA A 33 -3.76 -15.37 -10.67
N ARG A 34 -3.32 -16.50 -10.10
CA ARG A 34 -3.94 -17.10 -8.93
C ARG A 34 -3.71 -16.22 -7.70
N THR A 35 -4.80 -15.82 -7.06
CA THR A 35 -4.77 -15.01 -5.84
C THR A 35 -5.23 -15.77 -4.60
N GLU A 36 -5.77 -16.97 -4.74
CA GLU A 36 -6.36 -17.74 -3.64
C GLU A 36 -5.64 -19.08 -3.47
N PHE A 37 -5.12 -19.32 -2.26
CA PHE A 37 -4.30 -20.47 -1.88
C PHE A 37 -4.82 -21.03 -0.57
N ASP A 38 -5.79 -21.94 -0.59
CA ASP A 38 -6.43 -22.55 0.59
C ASP A 38 -6.72 -21.56 1.73
N ARG A 39 -5.75 -21.33 2.63
CA ARG A 39 -5.83 -20.43 3.79
C ARG A 39 -5.31 -19.00 3.56
N ILE A 40 -4.78 -18.69 2.38
CA ILE A 40 -4.11 -17.42 2.05
C ILE A 40 -4.76 -16.81 0.80
N LYS A 41 -5.14 -15.54 0.87
CA LYS A 41 -5.60 -14.76 -0.27
C LYS A 41 -4.70 -13.54 -0.47
N ILE A 42 -4.25 -13.33 -1.69
CA ILE A 42 -3.44 -12.18 -2.07
C ILE A 42 -4.32 -11.17 -2.79
N LEU A 43 -4.59 -10.04 -2.15
CA LEU A 43 -5.35 -8.95 -2.76
C LEU A 43 -4.46 -8.12 -3.67
N LYS A 44 -5.02 -7.64 -4.79
CA LYS A 44 -4.32 -6.73 -5.70
C LYS A 44 -4.09 -5.40 -4.98
N LYS A 45 -2.99 -4.71 -5.28
CA LYS A 45 -2.74 -3.38 -4.69
C LYS A 45 -3.92 -2.45 -5.05
N GLY A 46 -4.42 -1.70 -4.08
CA GLY A 46 -5.58 -0.83 -4.23
C GLY A 46 -6.95 -1.51 -4.06
N THR A 47 -7.01 -2.83 -3.84
CA THR A 47 -8.27 -3.56 -3.60
C THR A 47 -8.37 -4.18 -2.20
N GLY A 48 -7.39 -3.91 -1.34
CA GLY A 48 -7.37 -4.39 0.04
C GLY A 48 -7.99 -3.37 0.99
N TRP A 49 -8.53 -3.87 2.11
CA TRP A 49 -9.14 -3.06 3.17
C TRP A 49 -8.11 -2.45 4.13
N ALA A 50 -6.87 -2.95 4.09
CA ALA A 50 -5.72 -2.35 4.76
C ALA A 50 -4.80 -1.70 3.72
N ARG A 51 -4.44 -0.43 3.92
CA ARG A 51 -3.66 0.34 2.93
C ARG A 51 -2.62 1.24 3.62
N ASP A 52 -1.48 1.44 2.96
CA ASP A 52 -0.52 2.46 3.36
C ASP A 52 -1.17 3.83 3.25
N SER A 53 -1.04 4.69 4.27
CA SER A 53 -1.70 6.01 4.26
C SER A 53 -1.26 6.90 3.10
N TRP A 54 0.00 6.83 2.69
CA TRP A 54 0.53 7.63 1.59
C TRP A 54 -0.13 7.35 0.24
N ILE A 55 -0.84 6.22 0.08
CA ILE A 55 -1.51 5.87 -1.18
C ILE A 55 -2.60 6.89 -1.53
N THR A 56 -3.32 7.37 -0.51
CA THR A 56 -4.42 8.34 -0.65
C THR A 56 -4.19 9.56 0.24
N ASP A 57 -2.94 9.89 0.60
CA ASP A 57 -2.60 11.00 1.51
C ASP A 57 -3.43 10.99 2.80
N GLY A 58 -3.62 9.81 3.40
CA GLY A 58 -4.39 9.64 4.64
C GLY A 58 -5.91 9.77 4.49
N VAL A 59 -6.41 10.08 3.29
CA VAL A 59 -7.85 10.08 3.00
C VAL A 59 -8.40 8.67 3.04
N TRP A 60 -9.57 8.49 3.68
CA TRP A 60 -10.22 7.21 3.94
C TRP A 60 -11.72 7.25 3.60
N SER A 61 -12.34 6.10 3.32
CA SER A 61 -13.80 6.01 3.13
C SER A 61 -14.39 4.73 3.71
N LYS A 62 -15.47 4.88 4.50
CA LYS A 62 -16.24 3.74 5.04
C LYS A 62 -16.96 2.96 3.93
N GLU A 63 -17.44 3.67 2.91
CA GLU A 63 -18.29 3.11 1.86
C GLU A 63 -17.51 2.13 0.96
N ILE A 64 -16.24 2.42 0.67
CA ILE A 64 -15.37 1.49 -0.07
C ILE A 64 -14.78 0.39 0.81
N GLY A 65 -15.03 0.44 2.13
CA GLY A 65 -14.57 -0.56 3.10
C GLY A 65 -13.13 -0.40 3.56
N ASP A 66 -12.62 0.83 3.73
CA ASP A 66 -11.36 1.02 4.44
C ASP A 66 -11.48 0.53 5.89
N PHE A 67 -10.67 -0.47 6.24
CA PHE A 67 -10.62 -1.05 7.58
C PHE A 67 -9.46 -0.49 8.39
N MET A 68 -8.27 -0.38 7.78
CA MET A 68 -7.06 0.06 8.48
C MET A 68 -6.13 0.84 7.55
N LEU A 69 -5.76 2.04 8.00
CA LEU A 69 -4.64 2.77 7.42
C LEU A 69 -3.37 2.49 8.24
N HIS A 70 -2.24 2.31 7.57
CA HIS A 70 -0.97 1.98 8.22
C HIS A 70 0.23 2.73 7.61
N SER A 71 1.43 2.37 8.08
CA SER A 71 2.72 2.94 7.68
C SER A 71 2.97 4.37 8.19
N TRP A 72 2.51 4.63 9.42
CA TRP A 72 2.71 5.92 10.10
C TRP A 72 4.01 5.93 10.90
N LYS A 73 4.83 6.97 10.68
CA LYS A 73 5.95 7.30 11.55
C LYS A 73 5.69 8.68 12.13
N THR A 74 5.74 8.82 13.45
CA THR A 74 5.46 10.10 14.13
C THR A 74 6.37 11.23 13.64
N SER A 75 7.62 10.93 13.25
CA SER A 75 8.55 11.92 12.69
C SER A 75 8.17 12.45 11.29
N GLN A 76 7.13 11.89 10.66
CA GLN A 76 6.68 12.20 9.31
C GLN A 76 5.26 12.80 9.28
N ILE A 77 4.71 13.10 10.45
CA ILE A 77 3.37 13.67 10.60
C ILE A 77 3.34 15.11 10.09
N GLN A 78 2.33 15.42 9.29
CA GLN A 78 2.07 16.77 8.80
C GLN A 78 0.80 17.35 9.42
N THR A 79 0.72 18.68 9.44
CA THR A 79 -0.52 19.37 9.82
C THR A 79 -1.53 19.26 8.69
N ILE A 80 -2.76 18.84 9.02
CA ILE A 80 -3.86 18.81 8.05
C ILE A 80 -4.10 20.25 7.53
N PRO A 81 -3.95 20.50 6.22
CA PRO A 81 -4.19 21.83 5.67
C PRO A 81 -5.68 22.18 5.77
N ASN A 82 -5.99 23.48 5.86
CA ASN A 82 -7.37 23.96 5.88
C ASN A 82 -8.01 23.97 4.48
N ARG A 83 -8.04 22.79 3.83
CA ARG A 83 -8.66 22.54 2.52
C ARG A 83 -8.99 21.05 2.37
N LYS A 84 -9.92 20.71 1.48
CA LYS A 84 -10.17 19.31 1.12
C LYS A 84 -8.90 18.67 0.54
N ILE A 85 -8.50 17.53 1.10
CA ILE A 85 -7.37 16.74 0.59
C ILE A 85 -7.92 15.76 -0.45
N LYS A 86 -7.26 15.68 -1.61
CA LYS A 86 -7.61 14.71 -2.64
C LYS A 86 -6.91 13.39 -2.34
N PRO A 87 -7.54 12.24 -2.64
CA PRO A 87 -6.99 10.92 -2.33
C PRO A 87 -5.91 10.50 -3.32
N VAL A 88 -4.89 11.33 -3.55
CA VAL A 88 -3.83 11.09 -4.53
C VAL A 88 -2.51 11.19 -3.82
N LYS A 89 -1.64 10.19 -3.98
CA LYS A 89 -0.28 10.20 -3.44
C LYS A 89 0.46 11.49 -3.83
N THR A 90 0.84 12.30 -2.84
CA THR A 90 1.78 13.41 -3.01
C THR A 90 3.18 13.08 -2.50
N SER A 91 3.27 12.35 -1.38
CA SER A 91 4.52 11.94 -0.76
C SER A 91 4.41 10.54 -0.18
N MET A 92 5.51 9.78 -0.14
CA MET A 92 5.57 8.50 0.58
C MET A 92 6.11 8.62 2.01
N TYR A 93 6.56 9.82 2.38
CA TYR A 93 7.26 10.10 3.63
C TYR A 93 6.52 11.14 4.47
N GLU A 94 5.33 11.54 4.04
CA GLU A 94 4.49 12.50 4.74
C GLU A 94 3.10 11.91 4.83
N TRP A 95 2.45 12.14 5.96
CA TRP A 95 1.09 11.68 6.19
C TRP A 95 0.39 12.61 7.17
N PHE A 96 -0.92 12.70 7.03
CA PHE A 96 -1.78 13.42 7.97
C PHE A 96 -2.33 12.46 9.01
N ASN A 97 -2.37 12.88 10.28
CA ASN A 97 -2.97 12.07 11.32
C ASN A 97 -4.46 11.86 11.04
N PRO A 98 -4.91 10.63 10.77
CA PRO A 98 -6.29 10.38 10.45
C PRO A 98 -7.15 10.25 11.69
N LEU A 99 -6.60 10.37 12.89
CA LEU A 99 -7.32 10.29 14.16
C LEU A 99 -7.56 11.71 14.70
N VAL A 100 -8.68 11.88 15.40
CA VAL A 100 -8.98 13.12 16.12
C VAL A 100 -8.01 13.28 17.30
N GLY A 101 -7.21 14.35 17.28
CA GLY A 101 -6.26 14.66 18.35
C GLY A 101 -4.94 13.89 18.26
N ALA A 102 -4.12 13.95 19.31
CA ALA A 102 -2.80 13.31 19.33
C ALA A 102 -2.88 11.79 19.51
N ILE A 103 -1.90 11.07 18.97
CA ILE A 103 -1.81 9.61 19.11
C ILE A 103 -1.17 9.27 20.46
N HIS A 104 -1.99 8.75 21.37
CA HIS A 104 -1.58 8.29 22.71
C HIS A 104 -1.56 6.76 22.74
N LEU A 105 -0.39 6.12 22.58
CA LEU A 105 -0.30 4.66 22.47
C LEU A 105 -0.74 3.92 23.74
N ASP A 106 -0.59 4.54 24.91
CA ASP A 106 -1.10 4.06 26.21
C ASP A 106 -2.62 3.85 26.22
N LYS A 107 -3.34 4.55 25.33
CA LYS A 107 -4.78 4.43 25.13
C LYS A 107 -5.18 3.32 24.15
N CYS A 108 -4.22 2.60 23.56
CA CYS A 108 -4.48 1.51 22.61
C CYS A 108 -4.72 0.19 23.35
N HIS A 109 -5.95 -0.04 23.83
CA HIS A 109 -6.37 -1.30 24.41
C HIS A 109 -7.84 -1.58 24.10
N SER A 110 -8.25 -2.85 24.11
CA SER A 110 -9.59 -3.29 23.65
C SER A 110 -10.77 -2.61 24.34
N LYS A 111 -10.59 -2.16 25.59
CA LYS A 111 -11.63 -1.44 26.35
C LYS A 111 -11.77 0.04 25.97
N ASN A 112 -10.83 0.62 25.22
CA ASN A 112 -10.89 2.02 24.83
C ASN A 112 -11.40 2.17 23.39
N MET A 113 -12.63 2.67 23.24
CA MET A 113 -13.27 2.94 21.96
C MET A 113 -13.32 4.44 21.62
N SER A 114 -12.53 5.28 22.30
CA SER A 114 -12.54 6.74 22.08
C SER A 114 -11.86 7.19 20.79
N TRP A 115 -11.25 6.27 20.05
CA TRP A 115 -10.52 6.56 18.83
C TRP A 115 -11.49 6.80 17.68
N ASN A 116 -11.50 8.02 17.16
CA ASN A 116 -12.33 8.42 16.04
C ASN A 116 -11.45 8.94 14.91
N TYR A 117 -11.83 8.62 13.69
CA TYR A 117 -11.18 9.19 12.52
C TYR A 117 -11.59 10.67 12.34
N ASP A 118 -10.66 11.50 11.86
CA ASP A 118 -10.87 12.90 11.53
C ASP A 118 -11.68 12.99 10.22
N GLU A 119 -12.87 13.59 10.30
CA GLU A 119 -13.80 13.71 9.17
C GLU A 119 -13.26 14.62 8.06
N ARG A 120 -12.26 15.47 8.32
CA ARG A 120 -11.59 16.27 7.27
C ARG A 120 -10.84 15.40 6.26
N LEU A 121 -10.52 14.17 6.65
CA LEU A 121 -9.87 13.16 5.81
C LEU A 121 -10.87 12.13 5.28
N LEU A 122 -12.18 12.32 5.49
CA LEU A 122 -13.20 11.51 4.84
C LEU A 122 -13.23 11.82 3.34
N GLY A 123 -12.94 10.82 2.53
CA GLY A 123 -12.89 10.91 1.08
C GLY A 123 -14.22 10.60 0.42
N ASP A 124 -14.41 11.18 -0.75
CA ASP A 124 -15.46 10.77 -1.67
C ASP A 124 -15.13 9.39 -2.26
N SER A 125 -16.11 8.50 -2.29
CA SER A 125 -15.90 7.11 -2.67
C SER A 125 -15.56 6.94 -4.15
N GLU A 126 -16.09 7.78 -5.03
CA GLU A 126 -15.79 7.76 -6.46
C GLU A 126 -14.35 8.26 -6.72
N GLU A 127 -13.95 9.37 -6.09
CA GLU A 127 -12.57 9.89 -6.14
C GLU A 127 -11.57 8.85 -5.61
N MET A 128 -11.90 8.19 -4.50
CA MET A 128 -11.07 7.15 -3.89
C MET A 128 -10.92 5.93 -4.81
N MET A 129 -12.03 5.40 -5.33
CA MET A 129 -12.01 4.24 -6.24
C MET A 129 -11.25 4.53 -7.53
N THR A 130 -11.37 5.74 -8.06
CA THR A 130 -10.62 6.20 -9.23
C THR A 130 -9.11 6.17 -8.95
N SER A 131 -8.66 6.83 -7.89
CA SER A 131 -7.24 6.88 -7.52
C SER A 131 -6.65 5.49 -7.23
N LEU A 132 -7.39 4.63 -6.52
CA LEU A 132 -6.97 3.27 -6.23
C LEU A 132 -6.86 2.41 -7.48
N THR A 133 -7.78 2.59 -8.43
CA THR A 133 -7.75 1.92 -9.73
C THR A 133 -6.55 2.37 -10.57
N GLU A 134 -6.25 3.66 -10.59
CA GLU A 134 -5.06 4.19 -11.25
C GLU A 134 -3.76 3.64 -10.64
N LEU A 135 -3.67 3.60 -9.30
CA LEU A 135 -2.55 2.98 -8.61
C LEU A 135 -2.38 1.51 -9.00
N ARG A 136 -3.48 0.74 -8.99
CA ARG A 136 -3.48 -0.67 -9.38
C ARG A 136 -2.91 -0.84 -10.79
N ASN A 137 -3.34 -0.02 -11.73
CA ASN A 137 -2.87 -0.04 -13.11
C ASN A 137 -1.37 0.31 -13.21
N ARG A 138 -0.91 1.32 -12.45
CA ARG A 138 0.50 1.71 -12.37
C ARG A 138 1.38 0.59 -11.82
N VAL A 139 0.96 -0.03 -10.71
CA VAL A 139 1.69 -1.15 -10.08
C VAL A 139 1.74 -2.35 -11.01
N THR A 140 0.64 -2.64 -11.71
CA THR A 140 0.61 -3.73 -12.70
C THR A 140 1.65 -3.50 -13.80
N LYS A 141 1.73 -2.28 -14.36
CA LYS A 141 2.76 -1.92 -15.36
C LYS A 141 4.19 -2.05 -14.78
N GLN A 142 4.40 -1.63 -13.54
CA GLN A 142 5.69 -1.78 -12.87
C GLN A 142 6.08 -3.25 -12.68
N GLN A 143 5.14 -4.12 -12.29
CA GLN A 143 5.40 -5.56 -12.16
C GLN A 143 5.87 -6.17 -13.49
N PHE A 144 5.25 -5.81 -14.62
CA PHE A 144 5.73 -6.25 -15.94
C PHE A 144 7.14 -5.74 -16.25
N ARG A 145 7.45 -4.47 -15.94
CA ARG A 145 8.80 -3.91 -16.12
C ARG A 145 9.83 -4.67 -15.32
N PHE A 146 9.55 -4.95 -14.05
CA PHE A 146 10.45 -5.69 -13.17
C PHE A 146 10.59 -7.14 -13.59
N PHE A 147 9.51 -7.79 -14.03
CA PHE A 147 9.60 -9.13 -14.60
C PHE A 147 10.50 -9.16 -15.85
N TYR A 148 10.39 -8.17 -16.74
CA TYR A 148 11.26 -8.06 -17.91
C TYR A 148 12.74 -7.89 -17.54
N ARG A 149 13.04 -7.19 -16.44
CA ARG A 149 14.39 -7.00 -15.91
C ARG A 149 15.06 -8.32 -15.48
N MET A 150 14.31 -9.41 -15.32
CA MET A 150 14.88 -10.74 -15.08
C MET A 150 15.92 -11.13 -16.14
N LYS A 151 15.80 -10.65 -17.39
CA LYS A 151 16.79 -10.88 -18.47
C LYS A 151 18.23 -10.48 -18.11
N SER A 152 18.42 -9.57 -17.16
CA SER A 152 19.74 -9.17 -16.68
C SER A 152 20.37 -10.15 -15.68
N PHE A 153 19.62 -11.17 -15.25
CA PHE A 153 20.02 -12.17 -14.25
C PHE A 153 20.01 -13.61 -14.79
N VAL A 154 19.68 -13.80 -16.08
CA VAL A 154 19.69 -15.09 -16.78
C VAL A 154 20.86 -15.17 -17.73
#